data_AF-A0A9D5AP13-F1
#
_entry.id   AF-A0A9D5AP13-F1
#
_cell.length_a   1.000
_cell.length_b   1.000
_cell.length_c   1.000
_cell.angle_alpha   90.00
_cell.angle_beta   90.00
_cell.angle_gamma   90.00
#
_symmetry.space_group_name_H-M   'P 1'
#
loop_
_entity.id
_entity.type
_entity.pdbx_description
1 polymer ?
#
loop_
_entity_poly.entity_id
_entity_poly.type
_entity_poly.pdbx_seq_one_letter_code
_entity_poly.pdbx_strand_id
1 'polypeptide(L)'
;MTSFIDTEHLTAHYQRLLAEFCSGIQSPVSFGGFGSLTRHLGRLSAGIHEAISGDYLDSYNLSLLNPYMPNLSASWLFQRAMSAKQQSEDVPEDFINELLYANFSCMQRLGDPVLRPFLQDVVQFGPLSKTLGLVMLTRPQILPSIFKQVGIPVLLDWSRHFVMLGYYTLLATFADPIVRPFLNTLPSKTSFRWKRHLEAWKYGSGLDYKL
;
A
#
# COMPACT_ATOMS: atom_id res chain seq x y z
N MET A 1 -2.28 -20.44 -19.17
CA MET A 1 -1.89 -20.30 -17.75
C MET A 1 -0.78 -19.26 -17.72
N THR A 2 -1.17 -18.00 -17.84
CA THR A 2 -0.32 -16.90 -18.30
C THR A 2 0.13 -16.06 -17.11
N SER A 3 1.44 -15.79 -17.08
CA SER A 3 2.21 -15.27 -15.96
C SER A 3 1.84 -13.85 -15.54
N PHE A 4 1.81 -13.64 -14.22
CA PHE A 4 1.62 -12.38 -13.50
C PHE A 4 2.86 -11.45 -13.58
N ILE A 5 3.63 -11.46 -14.67
CA ILE A 5 4.96 -10.83 -14.75
C ILE A 5 5.00 -9.59 -15.66
N ASP A 6 4.06 -9.39 -16.57
CA ASP A 6 4.07 -8.21 -17.45
C ASP A 6 3.07 -7.14 -16.98
N THR A 7 3.43 -6.44 -15.91
CA THR A 7 2.88 -5.10 -15.64
C THR A 7 3.99 -4.05 -15.72
N GLU A 8 4.68 -4.04 -16.85
CA GLU A 8 5.23 -2.78 -17.35
C GLU A 8 4.06 -1.80 -17.56
N HIS A 9 4.15 -0.63 -16.93
CA HIS A 9 3.60 0.64 -17.41
C HIS A 9 2.23 0.59 -18.12
N LEU A 10 1.21 0.00 -17.50
CA LEU A 10 -0.17 0.30 -17.90
C LEU A 10 -0.57 1.64 -17.28
N THR A 11 -0.15 2.72 -17.96
CA THR A 11 -0.77 4.03 -17.81
C THR A 11 -2.25 3.86 -18.11
N ALA A 12 -3.09 3.75 -17.08
CA ALA A 12 -4.52 3.48 -17.19
C ALA A 12 -5.24 4.71 -17.77
N HIS A 13 -5.07 4.92 -19.08
CA HIS A 13 -5.80 5.89 -19.86
C HIS A 13 -7.20 5.33 -20.09
N TYR A 14 -8.16 5.92 -19.36
CA TYR A 14 -9.60 5.75 -19.51
C TYR A 14 -10.17 4.37 -19.08
N GLN A 15 -11.25 4.45 -18.30
CA GLN A 15 -12.35 3.47 -18.24
C GLN A 15 -12.39 2.30 -17.26
N ARG A 16 -11.53 2.17 -16.24
CA ARG A 16 -11.73 1.09 -15.24
C ARG A 16 -11.36 1.47 -13.80
N LEU A 17 -12.07 2.47 -13.23
CA LEU A 17 -12.15 2.59 -11.77
C LEU A 17 -12.52 1.22 -11.15
N LEU A 18 -13.48 0.51 -11.75
CA LEU A 18 -13.97 -0.80 -11.30
C LEU A 18 -12.99 -1.99 -11.42
N ALA A 19 -12.06 -2.02 -12.38
CA ALA A 19 -11.22 -3.21 -12.55
C ALA A 19 -10.04 -3.24 -11.58
N GLU A 20 -9.46 -2.09 -11.24
CA GLU A 20 -8.45 -2.01 -10.18
C GLU A 20 -9.02 -2.40 -8.80
N PHE A 21 -10.34 -2.24 -8.57
CA PHE A 21 -11.01 -2.77 -7.38
C PHE A 21 -11.04 -4.30 -7.32
N CYS A 22 -11.03 -4.98 -8.46
CA CYS A 22 -11.03 -6.45 -8.54
C CYS A 22 -9.61 -7.05 -8.65
N SER A 23 -8.63 -6.32 -9.19
CA SER A 23 -7.28 -6.85 -9.47
C SER A 23 -6.13 -6.15 -8.74
N GLY A 24 -6.27 -4.91 -8.28
CA GLY A 24 -5.16 -4.06 -7.80
C GLY A 24 -5.15 -3.79 -6.31
N ILE A 25 -6.29 -3.95 -5.62
CA ILE A 25 -6.38 -3.87 -4.16
C ILE A 25 -6.43 -5.27 -3.53
N GLN A 26 -5.80 -6.26 -4.15
CA GLN A 26 -5.65 -7.57 -3.50
C GLN A 26 -4.60 -7.44 -2.41
N SER A 27 -4.98 -7.77 -1.18
CA SER A 27 -3.99 -7.92 -0.15
C SER A 27 -3.03 -9.05 -0.49
N PRO A 28 -1.74 -8.75 -0.39
CA PRO A 28 -0.69 -9.71 -0.28
C PRO A 28 -0.89 -10.96 0.54
N VAL A 29 -1.39 -10.76 1.75
CA VAL A 29 -1.27 -11.74 2.82
C VAL A 29 -2.64 -12.31 3.16
N SER A 30 -3.70 -11.53 3.00
CA SER A 30 -5.07 -11.94 3.37
C SER A 30 -5.93 -12.36 2.17
N PHE A 31 -5.37 -12.39 0.94
CA PHE A 31 -6.04 -12.81 -0.31
C PHE A 31 -7.40 -12.12 -0.62
N GLY A 32 -7.76 -11.08 0.12
CA GLY A 32 -9.09 -10.48 0.08
C GLY A 32 -9.00 -8.97 -0.09
N GLY A 33 -9.25 -8.48 -1.31
CA GLY A 33 -9.39 -7.05 -1.55
C GLY A 33 -10.62 -6.41 -0.90
N PHE A 34 -11.46 -7.20 -0.24
CA PHE A 34 -12.68 -6.76 0.43
C PHE A 34 -12.40 -5.82 1.63
N GLY A 35 -11.43 -6.16 2.49
CA GLY A 35 -11.08 -5.32 3.64
C GLY A 35 -10.60 -3.94 3.21
N SER A 36 -9.75 -3.89 2.19
CA SER A 36 -9.31 -2.63 1.62
C SER A 36 -10.42 -1.89 0.84
N LEU A 37 -11.29 -2.60 0.12
CA LEU A 37 -12.45 -2.00 -0.57
C LEU A 37 -13.41 -1.31 0.42
N THR A 38 -13.78 -1.99 1.50
CA THR A 38 -14.72 -1.43 2.51
C THR A 38 -14.18 -0.16 3.14
N ARG A 39 -12.87 -0.06 3.40
CA ARG A 39 -12.22 1.17 3.87
C ARG A 39 -12.27 2.30 2.83
N HIS A 40 -12.10 1.95 1.57
CA HIS A 40 -12.02 2.91 0.47
C HIS A 40 -13.38 3.35 -0.08
N LEU A 41 -14.44 2.58 0.15
CA LEU A 41 -15.77 2.80 -0.42
C LEU A 41 -16.30 4.21 -0.11
N GLY A 42 -16.12 4.68 1.14
CA GLY A 42 -16.58 6.00 1.56
C GLY A 42 -15.94 7.14 0.77
N ARG A 43 -14.60 7.14 0.63
CA ARG A 43 -13.88 8.19 -0.13
C ARG A 43 -14.22 8.17 -1.61
N LEU A 44 -14.43 6.97 -2.17
CA LEU A 44 -14.72 6.80 -3.59
C LEU A 44 -16.13 7.22 -3.93
N SER A 45 -17.12 6.80 -3.13
CA SER A 45 -18.51 7.22 -3.32
C SER A 45 -18.64 8.73 -3.22
N ALA A 46 -18.03 9.35 -2.20
CA ALA A 46 -18.00 10.80 -2.04
C ALA A 46 -17.28 11.50 -3.21
N GLY A 47 -16.13 10.98 -3.63
CA GLY A 47 -15.35 11.57 -4.72
C GLY A 47 -16.03 11.45 -6.08
N ILE A 48 -16.68 10.32 -6.38
CA ILE A 48 -17.46 10.12 -7.61
C ILE A 48 -18.67 11.05 -7.61
N HIS A 49 -19.38 11.14 -6.48
CA HIS A 49 -20.53 12.05 -6.35
C HIS A 49 -20.11 13.50 -6.59
N GLU A 50 -19.04 13.97 -5.96
CA GLU A 50 -18.50 15.32 -6.14
C GLU A 50 -18.02 15.57 -7.58
N ALA A 51 -17.43 14.57 -8.24
CA ALA A 51 -16.98 14.68 -9.62
C ALA A 51 -18.16 14.81 -10.61
N ILE A 52 -19.24 14.05 -10.40
CA ILE A 52 -20.46 14.13 -11.22
C ILE A 52 -21.17 15.46 -10.98
N SER A 53 -21.37 15.86 -9.71
CA SER A 53 -22.07 17.10 -9.37
C SER A 53 -21.33 18.36 -9.82
N GLY A 54 -19.99 18.32 -9.84
CA GLY A 54 -19.15 19.44 -10.26
C GLY A 54 -18.78 19.46 -11.74
N ASP A 55 -19.22 18.47 -12.53
CA ASP A 55 -18.79 18.24 -13.92
C ASP A 55 -17.25 18.15 -14.07
N TYR A 56 -16.61 17.41 -13.16
CA TYR A 56 -15.16 17.16 -13.13
C TYR A 56 -14.81 15.82 -13.79
N LEU A 57 -15.41 15.54 -14.95
CA LEU A 57 -15.33 14.25 -15.63
C LEU A 57 -14.14 14.13 -16.61
N ASP A 58 -13.22 15.09 -16.57
CA ASP A 58 -11.98 14.99 -17.35
C ASP A 58 -11.04 13.90 -16.81
N SER A 59 -10.23 13.33 -17.71
CA SER A 59 -9.33 12.20 -17.40
C SER A 59 -8.42 12.45 -16.20
N TYR A 60 -8.00 13.71 -16.01
CA TYR A 60 -7.12 14.08 -14.92
C TYR A 60 -7.83 14.06 -13.57
N ASN A 61 -9.02 14.66 -13.47
CA ASN A 61 -9.76 14.64 -12.20
C ASN A 61 -10.23 13.24 -11.82
N LEU A 62 -10.59 12.40 -12.81
CA LEU A 62 -10.99 11.02 -12.57
C LEU A 62 -9.81 10.15 -12.10
N SER A 63 -8.59 10.39 -12.60
CA SER A 63 -7.41 9.64 -12.13
C SER A 63 -7.07 9.94 -10.67
N LEU A 64 -7.41 11.13 -10.16
CA LEU A 64 -7.24 11.47 -8.74
C LEU A 64 -8.13 10.63 -7.79
N LEU A 65 -9.19 9.99 -8.29
CA LEU A 65 -10.04 9.10 -7.49
C LEU A 65 -9.33 7.78 -7.16
N ASN A 66 -8.41 7.32 -8.00
CA ASN A 66 -7.58 6.16 -7.73
C ASN A 66 -6.09 6.54 -7.68
N PRO A 67 -5.63 7.17 -6.58
CA PRO A 67 -4.26 7.61 -6.48
C PRO A 67 -3.32 6.42 -6.25
N TYR A 68 -2.03 6.65 -6.51
CA TYR A 68 -0.96 5.76 -6.07
C TYR A 68 -0.99 5.52 -4.55
N MET A 69 -0.91 4.24 -4.14
CA MET A 69 -1.05 3.78 -2.76
C MET A 69 0.24 3.08 -2.27
N PRO A 70 1.18 3.82 -1.66
CA PRO A 70 2.47 3.26 -1.25
C PRO A 70 2.36 2.18 -0.18
N ASN A 71 1.35 2.21 0.70
CA ASN A 71 1.10 1.12 1.66
C ASN A 71 0.82 -0.23 0.98
N LEU A 72 0.04 -0.25 -0.11
CA LEU A 72 -0.22 -1.48 -0.86
C LEU A 72 1.02 -1.93 -1.63
N SER A 73 1.71 -1.02 -2.31
CA SER A 73 2.95 -1.34 -3.04
C SER A 73 4.06 -1.83 -2.11
N ALA A 74 4.19 -1.24 -0.91
CA ALA A 74 5.14 -1.72 0.10
C ALA A 74 4.76 -3.12 0.64
N SER A 75 3.48 -3.48 0.60
CA SER A 75 3.03 -4.82 1.01
C SER A 75 3.36 -5.90 -0.02
N TRP A 76 3.51 -5.55 -1.30
CA TRP A 76 3.77 -6.51 -2.38
C TRP A 76 5.09 -7.28 -2.22
N LEU A 77 6.11 -6.69 -1.57
CA LEU A 77 7.36 -7.42 -1.27
C LEU A 77 7.11 -8.65 -0.40
N PHE A 78 6.16 -8.58 0.53
CA PHE A 78 5.76 -9.72 1.35
C PHE A 78 5.18 -10.85 0.48
N GLN A 79 4.33 -10.55 -0.52
CA GLN A 79 3.87 -11.56 -1.49
C GLN A 79 5.04 -12.16 -2.24
N ARG A 80 5.92 -11.30 -2.74
CA ARG A 80 6.99 -11.73 -3.62
C ARG A 80 7.95 -12.66 -2.89
N ALA A 81 8.26 -12.36 -1.62
CA ALA A 81 9.07 -13.20 -0.75
C ALA A 81 8.36 -14.50 -0.35
N MET A 82 7.04 -14.48 -0.18
CA MET A 82 6.23 -15.65 0.20
C MET A 82 5.66 -16.44 -0.99
N SER A 83 5.90 -15.99 -2.22
CA SER A 83 5.47 -16.70 -3.43
C SER A 83 6.42 -17.85 -3.75
N ALA A 84 5.85 -18.99 -4.11
CA ALA A 84 6.60 -20.13 -4.62
C ALA A 84 7.15 -19.80 -6.01
N LYS A 85 8.34 -19.20 -6.07
CA LYS A 85 9.14 -19.24 -7.30
C LYS A 85 9.56 -20.69 -7.56
N GLN A 86 9.78 -21.00 -8.83
CA GLN A 86 10.54 -22.19 -9.23
C GLN A 86 11.82 -22.19 -8.41
N GLN A 87 11.98 -23.19 -7.53
CA GLN A 87 12.97 -23.21 -6.46
C GLN A 87 14.32 -22.75 -7.02
N SER A 88 14.76 -21.56 -6.61
CA SER A 88 16.19 -21.27 -6.68
C SER A 88 16.84 -22.38 -5.86
N GLU A 89 17.69 -23.21 -6.48
CA GLU A 89 18.29 -24.44 -5.91
C GLU A 89 18.96 -24.22 -4.53
N ASP A 90 19.15 -22.95 -4.17
CA ASP A 90 19.91 -22.42 -3.06
C ASP A 90 19.06 -21.79 -1.92
N VAL A 91 17.73 -21.90 -1.96
CA VAL A 91 16.82 -21.39 -0.90
C VAL A 91 16.25 -22.58 -0.10
N PRO A 92 16.36 -22.56 1.26
CA PRO A 92 15.82 -23.62 2.10
C PRO A 92 14.31 -23.84 1.90
N GLU A 93 13.86 -25.09 1.95
CA GLU A 93 12.44 -25.44 1.79
C GLU A 93 11.54 -24.81 2.86
N ASP A 94 12.09 -24.59 4.06
CA ASP A 94 11.41 -23.97 5.21
C ASP A 94 11.47 -22.44 5.22
N PHE A 95 12.10 -21.81 4.23
CA PHE A 95 12.32 -20.36 4.20
C PHE A 95 11.04 -19.54 4.36
N ILE A 96 9.95 -19.91 3.68
CA ILE A 96 8.67 -19.18 3.77
C ILE A 96 8.11 -19.28 5.19
N ASN A 97 8.22 -20.46 5.82
CA ASN A 97 7.75 -20.68 7.18
C ASN A 97 8.58 -19.88 8.19
N GLU A 98 9.90 -19.88 8.06
CA GLU A 98 10.80 -19.07 8.91
C GLU A 98 10.55 -17.57 8.73
N LEU A 99 10.35 -17.11 7.49
CA LEU A 99 10.05 -15.70 7.20
C LEU A 99 8.72 -15.27 7.83
N LEU A 100 7.67 -16.06 7.66
CA LEU A 100 6.35 -15.84 8.28
C LEU A 100 6.46 -15.85 9.80
N TYR A 101 7.11 -16.86 10.36
CA TYR A 101 7.31 -17.01 11.79
C TYR A 101 8.06 -15.82 12.39
N ALA A 102 9.16 -15.39 11.77
CA ALA A 102 9.95 -14.25 12.23
C ALA A 102 9.15 -12.94 12.19
N ASN A 103 8.44 -12.68 11.09
CA ASN A 103 7.61 -11.49 10.95
C ASN A 103 6.48 -11.46 11.98
N PHE A 104 5.67 -12.51 12.09
CA PHE A 104 4.54 -12.56 13.03
C PHE A 104 5.00 -12.55 14.49
N SER A 105 6.10 -13.23 14.82
CA SER A 105 6.68 -13.18 16.17
C SER A 105 7.13 -11.77 16.53
N CYS A 106 7.76 -11.05 15.59
CA CYS A 106 8.15 -9.65 15.79
C CYS A 106 6.93 -8.73 15.94
N MET A 107 5.92 -8.88 15.09
CA MET A 107 4.67 -8.09 15.18
C MET A 107 3.94 -8.36 16.49
N GLN A 108 3.85 -9.62 16.93
CA GLN A 108 3.24 -9.98 18.21
C GLN A 108 3.98 -9.34 19.38
N ARG A 109 5.32 -9.33 19.34
CA ARG A 109 6.15 -8.65 20.35
C ARG A 109 5.96 -7.13 20.35
N LEU A 110 5.69 -6.53 19.20
CA LEU A 110 5.39 -5.09 19.06
C LEU A 110 3.94 -4.74 19.45
N GLY A 111 3.07 -5.75 19.57
CA GLY A 111 1.70 -5.63 20.08
C GLY A 111 0.64 -5.26 19.03
N ASP A 112 -0.58 -5.08 19.52
CA ASP A 112 -1.78 -4.83 18.72
C ASP A 112 -1.69 -3.66 17.73
N PRO A 113 -1.03 -2.52 18.05
CA PRO A 113 -0.87 -1.41 17.10
C PRO A 113 -0.04 -1.75 15.86
N VAL A 114 0.68 -2.87 15.86
CA VAL A 114 1.43 -3.37 14.70
C VAL A 114 0.71 -4.56 14.07
N LEU A 115 0.27 -5.52 14.88
CA LEU A 115 -0.30 -6.77 14.38
C LEU A 115 -1.70 -6.59 13.77
N ARG A 116 -2.62 -5.87 14.44
CA ARG A 116 -4.01 -5.75 13.97
C ARG A 116 -4.16 -5.01 12.63
N PRO A 117 -3.49 -3.87 12.39
CA PRO A 117 -3.53 -3.22 11.07
C PRO A 117 -2.96 -4.13 9.99
N PHE A 118 -1.86 -4.83 10.27
CA PHE A 118 -1.22 -5.73 9.30
C PHE A 118 -2.15 -6.88 8.87
N LEU A 119 -2.87 -7.50 9.81
CA LEU A 119 -3.88 -8.54 9.52
C LEU A 119 -5.08 -8.02 8.72
N GLN A 120 -5.29 -6.69 8.69
CA GLN A 120 -6.33 -6.04 7.89
C GLN A 120 -5.76 -5.37 6.64
N ASP A 121 -4.54 -5.76 6.25
CA ASP A 121 -3.87 -5.29 5.04
C ASP A 121 -3.55 -3.79 5.05
N VAL A 122 -3.43 -3.24 6.26
CA VAL A 122 -3.02 -1.85 6.49
C VAL A 122 -1.57 -1.84 6.89
N VAL A 123 -0.72 -1.54 5.93
CA VAL A 123 0.69 -1.26 6.18
C VAL A 123 0.88 0.23 6.45
N GLN A 124 1.51 0.52 7.59
CA GLN A 124 1.86 1.86 8.02
C GLN A 124 3.38 1.96 8.17
N PHE A 125 3.95 3.13 7.88
CA PHE A 125 5.39 3.35 7.90
C PHE A 125 6.05 2.93 9.24
N GLY A 126 5.49 3.41 10.36
CA GLY A 126 6.05 3.17 11.69
C GLY A 126 6.03 1.68 12.09
N PRO A 127 4.86 1.02 12.12
CA PRO A 127 4.75 -0.42 12.32
C PRO A 127 5.66 -1.25 11.42
N LEU A 128 5.69 -0.98 10.11
CA LEU A 128 6.54 -1.68 9.16
C LEU A 128 8.04 -1.52 9.49
N SER A 129 8.47 -0.28 9.74
CA SER A 129 9.88 0.02 10.09
C SER A 129 10.31 -0.70 11.35
N LYS A 130 9.45 -0.72 12.38
CA LYS A 130 9.72 -1.43 13.64
C LYS A 130 9.82 -2.94 13.43
N THR A 131 8.90 -3.52 12.66
CA THR A 131 8.92 -4.96 12.36
C THR A 131 10.18 -5.35 11.59
N LEU A 132 10.50 -4.64 10.50
CA LEU A 132 11.69 -4.92 9.69
C LEU A 132 12.97 -4.75 10.50
N GLY A 133 13.08 -3.65 11.27
CA GLY A 133 14.23 -3.44 12.15
C GLY A 133 14.38 -4.54 13.20
N LEU A 134 13.27 -4.98 13.80
CA LEU A 134 13.29 -6.06 14.80
C LEU A 134 13.67 -7.41 14.19
N VAL A 135 13.20 -7.72 12.97
CA VAL A 135 13.60 -8.92 12.22
C VAL A 135 15.09 -8.87 11.88
N MET A 136 15.61 -7.73 11.42
CA MET A 136 17.04 -7.56 11.13
C MET A 136 17.91 -7.76 12.38
N LEU A 137 17.43 -7.35 13.56
CA LEU A 137 18.15 -7.50 14.82
C LEU A 137 18.06 -8.91 15.41
N THR A 138 16.92 -9.60 15.25
CA THR A 138 16.65 -10.90 15.93
C THR A 138 16.86 -12.12 15.03
N ARG A 139 16.76 -11.95 13.71
CA ARG A 139 16.84 -13.03 12.71
C ARG A 139 17.64 -12.58 11.46
N PRO A 140 18.87 -12.04 11.60
CA PRO A 140 19.66 -11.57 10.45
C PRO A 140 19.97 -12.66 9.42
N GLN A 141 20.00 -13.92 9.83
CA GLN A 141 20.26 -15.08 8.96
C GLN A 141 19.21 -15.29 7.85
N ILE A 142 18.02 -14.70 7.96
CA ILE A 142 16.95 -14.79 6.95
C ILE A 142 17.23 -13.84 5.77
N LEU A 143 18.02 -12.77 5.98
CA LEU A 143 18.27 -11.73 4.98
C LEU A 143 18.88 -12.28 3.69
N PRO A 144 19.95 -13.10 3.70
CA PRO A 144 20.53 -13.65 2.47
C PRO A 144 19.50 -14.43 1.63
N SER A 145 18.64 -15.20 2.29
CA SER A 145 17.57 -15.96 1.63
C SER A 145 16.50 -15.03 1.02
N ILE A 146 16.18 -13.91 1.67
CA ILE A 146 15.31 -12.87 1.08
C ILE A 146 15.94 -12.29 -0.19
N PHE A 147 17.24 -11.94 -0.16
CA PHE A 147 17.94 -11.42 -1.33
C PHE A 147 17.96 -12.42 -2.49
N LYS A 148 18.19 -13.71 -2.21
CA LYS A 148 18.15 -14.78 -3.23
C LYS A 148 16.74 -14.98 -3.79
N GLN A 149 15.72 -15.05 -2.93
CA GLN A 149 14.33 -15.29 -3.34
C GLN A 149 13.77 -14.15 -4.19
N VAL A 150 13.95 -12.91 -3.71
CA VAL A 150 13.30 -11.74 -4.28
C VAL A 150 14.15 -11.10 -5.38
N GLY A 151 15.47 -11.05 -5.19
CA GLY A 151 16.42 -10.37 -6.07
C GLY A 151 16.62 -8.90 -5.73
N ILE A 152 17.83 -8.40 -5.97
CA ILE A 152 18.23 -7.01 -5.69
C ILE A 152 17.36 -5.98 -6.44
N PRO A 153 17.05 -6.14 -7.75
CA PRO A 153 16.26 -5.14 -8.48
C PRO A 153 14.88 -4.90 -7.85
N VAL A 154 14.26 -5.98 -7.35
CA VAL A 154 12.94 -5.94 -6.73
C VAL A 154 12.99 -5.26 -5.35
N LEU A 155 14.05 -5.49 -4.57
CA LEU A 155 14.25 -4.80 -3.29
C LEU A 155 14.49 -3.30 -3.47
N LEU A 156 15.22 -2.91 -4.52
CA LEU A 156 15.42 -1.50 -4.86
C LEU A 156 14.10 -0.82 -5.24
N ASP A 157 13.28 -1.47 -6.07
CA ASP A 157 11.95 -0.95 -6.42
C ASP A 157 11.04 -0.83 -5.19
N TRP A 158 11.02 -1.86 -4.33
CA TRP A 158 10.31 -1.80 -3.06
C TRP A 158 10.79 -0.65 -2.14
N SER A 159 12.10 -0.38 -2.10
CA SER A 159 12.64 0.70 -1.27
C SER A 159 12.07 2.08 -1.66
N ARG A 160 11.78 2.30 -2.95
CA ARG A 160 11.09 3.50 -3.43
C ARG A 160 9.68 3.60 -2.83
N HIS A 161 8.94 2.50 -2.83
CA HIS A 161 7.61 2.43 -2.23
C HIS A 161 7.64 2.66 -0.71
N PHE A 162 8.64 2.11 -0.03
CA PHE A 162 8.87 2.32 1.40
C PHE A 162 9.16 3.80 1.74
N VAL A 163 10.01 4.47 0.95
CA VAL A 163 10.27 5.91 1.11
C VAL A 163 9.01 6.73 0.84
N MET A 164 8.25 6.40 -0.20
CA MET A 164 6.98 7.07 -0.50
C MET A 164 5.93 6.86 0.60
N LEU A 165 5.91 5.69 1.24
CA LEU A 165 5.07 5.43 2.40
C LEU A 165 5.42 6.35 3.57
N GLY A 166 6.71 6.53 3.85
CA GLY A 166 7.19 7.52 4.83
C GLY A 166 6.79 8.94 4.45
N TYR A 167 6.99 9.34 3.18
CA TYR A 167 6.61 10.65 2.68
C TYR A 167 5.11 10.92 2.81
N TYR A 168 4.25 9.98 2.41
CA TYR A 168 2.80 10.09 2.55
C TYR A 168 2.38 10.18 4.02
N THR A 169 3.05 9.42 4.90
CA THR A 169 2.81 9.49 6.35
C THR A 169 3.11 10.89 6.89
N LEU A 170 4.23 11.50 6.48
CA LEU A 170 4.58 12.87 6.84
C LEU A 170 3.56 13.89 6.31
N LEU A 171 3.18 13.80 5.04
CA LEU A 171 2.20 14.72 4.45
C LEU A 171 0.83 14.59 5.13
N ALA A 172 0.36 13.38 5.37
CA ALA A 172 -0.92 13.15 6.05
C ALA A 172 -0.92 13.60 7.51
N THR A 173 0.22 13.48 8.20
CA THR A 173 0.32 13.86 9.62
C THR A 173 0.51 15.36 9.82
N PHE A 174 1.33 16.00 8.97
CA PHE A 174 1.76 17.39 9.17
C PHE A 174 1.17 18.37 8.16
N ALA A 175 1.04 17.98 6.88
CA ALA A 175 0.56 18.90 5.85
C ALA A 175 -0.98 18.92 5.75
N ASP A 176 -1.65 17.77 5.85
CA ASP A 176 -3.13 17.68 5.76
C ASP A 176 -3.84 18.61 6.77
N PRO A 177 -3.49 18.61 8.07
CA PRO A 177 -4.17 19.48 9.04
C PRO A 177 -3.97 20.97 8.77
N ILE A 178 -2.87 21.34 8.12
CA ILE A 178 -2.57 22.72 7.73
C ILE A 178 -3.35 23.10 6.49
N VAL A 179 -3.42 22.23 5.47
CA VAL A 179 -4.04 22.53 4.17
C VAL A 179 -5.57 22.43 4.22
N ARG A 180 -6.11 21.46 4.96
CA ARG A 180 -7.55 21.12 4.99
C ARG A 180 -8.48 22.30 5.36
N PRO A 181 -8.15 23.18 6.32
CA PRO A 181 -8.98 24.34 6.64
C PRO A 181 -9.12 25.35 5.48
N PHE A 182 -8.08 25.49 4.65
CA PHE A 182 -8.07 26.44 3.53
C PHE A 182 -8.81 25.92 2.29
N LEU A 183 -9.26 24.66 2.28
CA LEU A 183 -9.97 24.11 1.12
C LEU A 183 -11.30 24.78 0.83
N ASN A 184 -11.93 25.38 1.85
CA ASN A 184 -13.21 26.07 1.71
C ASN A 184 -13.07 27.45 1.07
N THR A 185 -11.87 28.01 1.01
CA THR A 185 -11.61 29.31 0.36
C THR A 185 -11.20 29.17 -1.11
N LEU A 186 -10.97 27.94 -1.58
CA LEU A 186 -10.55 27.67 -2.95
C LEU A 186 -11.75 27.50 -3.89
N PRO A 187 -11.58 27.78 -5.20
CA PRO A 187 -12.57 27.42 -6.21
C PRO A 187 -12.94 25.95 -6.13
N SER A 188 -14.20 25.61 -6.43
CA SER A 188 -14.76 24.26 -6.27
C SER A 188 -13.92 23.15 -6.91
N LYS A 189 -13.46 23.35 -8.15
CA LYS A 189 -12.60 22.40 -8.87
C LYS A 189 -11.24 22.21 -8.21
N THR A 190 -10.64 23.29 -7.71
CA THR A 190 -9.35 23.26 -7.02
C THR A 190 -9.48 22.58 -5.65
N SER A 191 -10.57 22.89 -4.93
CA SER A 191 -10.92 22.25 -3.66
C SER A 191 -11.10 20.74 -3.85
N PHE A 192 -11.82 20.31 -4.89
CA PHE A 192 -11.97 18.89 -5.27
C PHE A 192 -10.59 18.22 -5.43
N ARG A 193 -9.70 18.78 -6.24
CA ARG A 193 -8.38 18.20 -6.51
C ARG A 193 -7.56 18.03 -5.23
N TRP A 194 -7.53 19.07 -4.39
CA TRP A 194 -6.83 19.00 -3.12
C TRP A 194 -7.44 17.97 -2.17
N LYS A 195 -8.77 17.87 -2.08
CA LYS A 195 -9.42 16.81 -1.29
C LYS A 195 -8.95 15.42 -1.72
N ARG A 196 -8.85 15.16 -3.02
CA ARG A 196 -8.36 13.88 -3.56
C ARG A 196 -6.88 13.63 -3.21
N HIS A 197 -6.02 14.66 -3.24
CA HIS A 197 -4.63 14.54 -2.80
C HIS A 197 -4.51 14.28 -1.29
N LEU A 198 -5.29 14.98 -0.47
CA LEU A 198 -5.35 14.74 0.98
C LEU A 198 -5.80 13.31 1.30
N GLU A 199 -6.82 12.83 0.60
CA GLU A 199 -7.25 11.43 0.68
C GLU A 199 -6.15 10.46 0.23
N ALA A 200 -5.43 10.76 -0.85
CA ALA A 200 -4.29 9.95 -1.30
C ALA A 200 -3.23 9.80 -0.21
N TRP A 201 -2.87 10.89 0.48
CA TRP A 201 -1.89 10.86 1.56
C TRP A 201 -2.40 10.02 2.74
N LYS A 202 -3.63 10.27 3.20
CA LYS A 202 -4.22 9.56 4.34
C LYS A 202 -4.36 8.06 4.10
N TYR A 203 -4.96 7.68 2.97
CA TYR A 203 -5.22 6.28 2.64
C TYR A 203 -3.98 5.56 2.13
N GLY A 204 -3.10 6.25 1.40
CA GLY A 204 -1.84 5.70 0.92
C GLY A 204 -0.81 5.48 2.04
N SER A 205 -0.94 6.19 3.17
CA SER A 205 -0.13 5.96 4.38
C SER A 205 -0.73 4.94 5.35
N GLY A 206 -1.98 4.50 5.13
CA GLY A 206 -2.70 3.64 6.05
C GLY A 206 -3.17 4.34 7.34
N LEU A 207 -3.13 5.67 7.40
CA LEU A 207 -3.60 6.46 8.55
C LEU A 207 -5.13 6.62 8.60
N ASP A 208 -5.85 6.04 7.64
CA ASP A 208 -7.31 5.91 7.71
C ASP A 208 -7.77 4.83 8.70
N TYR A 209 -6.89 3.89 9.05
CA TYR A 209 -7.15 2.85 10.04
C TYR A 209 -7.27 3.42 11.46
N LYS A 210 -8.25 2.92 12.21
CA LYS A 210 -8.49 3.21 13.62
C LYS A 210 -8.56 1.89 14.38
N LEU A 211 -7.84 1.80 15.50
CA LEU A 211 -7.92 0.66 16.43
C LEU A 211 -9.26 0.60 17.15
#